data_AF-A0AA37T1V7-F1
#
_entry.id   AF-A0AA37T1V7-F1
#
_cell.length_a   1.000
_cell.length_b   1.000
_cell.length_c   1.000
_cell.angle_alpha   90.00
_cell.angle_beta   90.00
_cell.angle_gamma   90.00
#
_symmetry.space_group_name_H-M   'P 1'
#
loop_
_entity.id
_entity.type
_entity.pdbx_description
1 polymer ?
#
loop_
_entity_poly.entity_id
_entity_poly.type
_entity_poly.pdbx_seq_one_letter_code
_entity_poly.pdbx_strand_id
1 'polypeptide(L)'
;MHLFIQTSLSVLCCATLLAVSTQQAIGQAQEKKLPCDELTEKALAKTSPETVQSITAFTPAKVLQRKDPRYPSLAARDGKEGWVKISYVIDTEGKVKDPVVVDNGGSSRFKKAAMSAIKEWQYTPAIKNGKAVEQCHHSIQIDFSLLGQHGASRKFIVMYRKASQAMDEGDLAKAEKIVKRMKEKSGGNRYENAWLWALDASIATETGDLRRELNSIDKALASSKTHEDEYKTFKDDYLASLYRRKFALHLEFNEFSTVLYTSRQIKTLENGDDIIAPLLPYIQKVEDFIASEDNIVVNRTLSESGRDFYYLARSKFGFSDINGKLDAVEVRCDSHREKFTVATDHIWSIPESWGDCQVLIEGKEGTEFKLVEVSKV
;
A
#
# COMPACT_ATOMS: atom_id res chain seq x y z
N MET A 1 17.82 14.53 21.49
CA MET A 1 17.05 15.79 21.71
C MET A 1 15.71 15.62 21.00
N HIS A 2 14.71 15.07 21.69
CA HIS A 2 13.39 14.79 21.09
C HIS A 2 12.62 16.11 20.91
N LEU A 3 12.12 16.36 19.70
CA LEU A 3 11.23 17.49 19.42
C LEU A 3 9.81 17.13 19.91
N PHE A 4 9.23 17.97 20.76
CA PHE A 4 7.80 17.99 21.07
C PHE A 4 7.12 19.04 20.17
N ILE A 5 6.07 18.64 19.44
CA ILE A 5 5.16 19.56 18.75
C ILE A 5 3.77 19.28 19.34
N GLN A 6 3.21 20.28 20.02
CA GLN A 6 1.81 20.30 20.49
C GLN A 6 0.97 21.03 19.44
N THR A 7 -0.09 20.40 18.95
CA THR A 7 -1.15 21.09 18.19
C THR A 7 -2.50 20.82 18.84
N SER A 8 -3.15 21.90 19.22
CA SER A 8 -4.46 22.00 19.88
C SER A 8 -5.60 21.65 18.94
N LEU A 9 -6.42 20.65 19.29
CA LEU A 9 -7.73 20.40 18.69
C LEU A 9 -8.80 21.16 19.48
N SER A 10 -9.50 22.08 18.82
CA SER A 10 -10.64 22.80 19.39
C SER A 10 -11.96 22.22 18.89
N VAL A 11 -12.81 21.91 19.85
CA VAL A 11 -14.17 21.37 19.77
C VAL A 11 -15.13 22.35 19.10
N LEU A 12 -16.06 21.86 18.27
CA LEU A 12 -17.40 22.45 18.19
C LEU A 12 -18.47 21.34 18.07
N CYS A 13 -19.11 21.11 19.20
CA CYS A 13 -20.32 20.33 19.38
C CYS A 13 -21.52 21.24 19.07
N CYS A 14 -22.51 20.76 18.32
CA CYS A 14 -23.84 21.35 18.36
C CYS A 14 -24.89 20.27 18.11
N ALA A 15 -25.55 19.86 19.19
CA ALA A 15 -26.74 19.03 19.20
C ALA A 15 -27.96 19.94 19.39
N THR A 16 -29.06 19.66 18.70
CA THR A 16 -30.46 19.86 19.12
C THR A 16 -31.37 19.18 18.08
N LEU A 17 -31.97 18.03 18.41
CA LEU A 17 -33.34 17.84 18.94
C LEU A 17 -34.46 18.20 17.94
N LEU A 18 -35.24 17.19 17.54
CA LEU A 18 -36.70 17.15 17.76
C LEU A 18 -37.25 15.76 17.39
N ALA A 19 -37.74 15.06 18.41
CA ALA A 19 -38.59 13.89 18.27
C ALA A 19 -40.03 14.34 17.98
N VAL A 20 -40.66 13.73 16.98
CA VAL A 20 -42.13 13.69 16.89
C VAL A 20 -42.54 12.26 16.51
N SER A 21 -43.24 11.64 17.45
CA SER A 21 -43.97 10.39 17.31
C SER A 21 -45.18 10.57 16.40
N THR A 22 -45.37 9.68 15.42
CA THR A 22 -46.70 9.31 14.94
C THR A 22 -46.71 7.81 14.66
N GLN A 23 -47.37 7.09 15.56
CA GLN A 23 -47.63 5.66 15.43
C GLN A 23 -49.08 5.47 14.99
N GLN A 24 -49.27 4.42 14.18
CA GLN A 24 -50.52 3.76 13.79
C GLN A 24 -51.33 4.38 12.63
N ALA A 25 -51.43 3.65 11.52
CA ALA A 25 -52.51 2.65 11.35
C ALA A 25 -52.52 2.07 9.92
N ILE A 26 -52.13 0.80 9.73
CA ILE A 26 -52.58 -0.11 8.66
C ILE A 26 -52.47 -1.52 9.31
N GLY A 27 -53.51 -2.32 9.51
CA GLY A 27 -54.61 -2.63 8.61
C GLY A 27 -54.34 -4.02 8.03
N GLN A 28 -55.07 -5.02 8.50
CA GLN A 28 -54.85 -6.46 8.30
C GLN A 28 -54.83 -6.90 6.82
N ALA A 29 -53.93 -7.82 6.49
CA ALA A 29 -54.10 -8.74 5.37
C ALA A 29 -53.71 -10.16 5.82
N GLN A 30 -54.67 -11.07 5.73
CA GLN A 30 -54.61 -12.46 6.13
C GLN A 30 -53.56 -13.25 5.33
N GLU A 31 -52.71 -14.00 6.04
CA GLU A 31 -51.91 -15.08 5.46
C GLU A 31 -52.83 -16.22 5.00
N LYS A 32 -52.84 -16.46 3.69
CA LYS A 32 -53.41 -17.67 3.09
C LYS A 32 -52.28 -18.70 3.01
N LYS A 33 -52.23 -19.62 3.98
CA LYS A 33 -51.34 -20.81 3.96
C LYS A 33 -51.57 -21.61 2.67
N LEU A 34 -50.49 -21.80 1.90
CA LEU A 34 -50.40 -22.86 0.88
C LEU A 34 -49.47 -23.98 1.39
N PRO A 35 -49.73 -25.24 1.00
CA PRO A 35 -49.20 -26.42 1.66
C PRO A 35 -47.99 -26.97 0.90
N CYS A 36 -46.77 -26.72 1.40
CA CYS A 36 -45.54 -27.39 0.97
C CYS A 36 -44.52 -27.48 2.12
N ASP A 37 -44.94 -27.89 3.33
CA ASP A 37 -44.02 -28.01 4.49
C ASP A 37 -43.75 -29.45 4.96
N GLU A 38 -44.25 -30.49 4.27
CA GLU A 38 -43.99 -31.88 4.71
C GLU A 38 -42.90 -32.63 3.92
N LEU A 39 -42.35 -32.06 2.84
CA LEU A 39 -41.24 -32.68 2.10
C LEU A 39 -39.85 -32.19 2.56
N THR A 40 -39.80 -31.11 3.34
CA THR A 40 -38.54 -30.50 3.81
C THR A 40 -38.01 -31.16 5.08
N GLU A 41 -38.88 -31.62 5.99
CA GLU A 41 -38.45 -32.31 7.22
C GLU A 41 -37.90 -33.73 6.97
N LYS A 42 -38.33 -34.43 5.92
CA LYS A 42 -37.75 -35.73 5.54
C LYS A 42 -36.44 -35.64 4.74
N ALA A 43 -36.12 -34.48 4.18
CA ALA A 43 -34.84 -34.24 3.50
C ALA A 43 -33.71 -33.88 4.49
N LEU A 44 -34.05 -33.34 5.67
CA LEU A 44 -33.08 -32.96 6.72
C LEU A 44 -32.63 -34.14 7.61
N ALA A 45 -33.22 -35.34 7.46
CA ALA A 45 -32.87 -36.52 8.25
C ALA A 45 -31.91 -37.51 7.55
N LYS A 46 -31.35 -37.14 6.38
CA LYS A 46 -30.43 -38.01 5.62
C LYS A 46 -29.20 -37.33 5.04
N THR A 47 -28.74 -36.24 5.65
CA THR A 47 -27.42 -35.67 5.35
C THR A 47 -26.40 -36.20 6.35
N SER A 48 -25.57 -37.13 5.88
CA SER A 48 -24.23 -37.37 6.43
C SER A 48 -23.52 -36.01 6.59
N PRO A 49 -22.72 -35.80 7.65
CA PRO A 49 -21.88 -34.61 7.75
C PRO A 49 -20.72 -34.75 6.75
N GLU A 50 -20.99 -34.63 5.46
CA GLU A 50 -19.96 -34.30 4.50
C GLU A 50 -19.54 -32.87 4.81
N THR A 51 -18.38 -32.80 5.43
CA THR A 51 -17.69 -31.56 5.77
C THR A 51 -17.32 -30.90 4.44
N VAL A 52 -17.93 -29.75 4.12
CA VAL A 52 -17.44 -28.91 3.03
C VAL A 52 -16.07 -28.38 3.47
N GLN A 53 -14.99 -28.92 2.92
CA GLN A 53 -13.61 -28.48 3.18
C GLN A 53 -12.88 -28.08 1.90
N SER A 54 -12.38 -26.84 1.94
CA SER A 54 -11.38 -26.14 1.12
C SER A 54 -11.43 -26.31 -0.40
N ILE A 55 -12.01 -25.29 -1.03
CA ILE A 55 -11.78 -24.91 -2.42
C ILE A 55 -10.35 -24.34 -2.50
N THR A 56 -9.41 -25.09 -3.08
CA THR A 56 -7.97 -24.76 -3.26
C THR A 56 -7.15 -24.50 -1.99
N ALA A 57 -6.41 -25.51 -1.52
CA ALA A 57 -5.36 -25.33 -0.52
C ALA A 57 -4.13 -24.67 -1.18
N PHE A 58 -4.06 -23.33 -1.15
CA PHE A 58 -2.83 -22.58 -1.45
C PHE A 58 -2.03 -22.38 -0.15
N THR A 59 -0.78 -22.83 -0.16
CA THR A 59 0.19 -22.61 0.92
C THR A 59 1.30 -21.72 0.38
N PRO A 60 1.48 -20.50 0.90
CA PRO A 60 2.51 -19.60 0.40
C PRO A 60 3.91 -20.12 0.72
N ALA A 61 4.87 -19.66 -0.07
CA ALA A 61 6.29 -19.91 0.14
C ALA A 61 6.74 -19.40 1.51
N LYS A 62 7.60 -20.17 2.20
CA LYS A 62 8.19 -19.82 3.49
C LYS A 62 9.69 -19.65 3.34
N VAL A 63 10.26 -18.71 4.09
CA VAL A 63 11.70 -18.43 4.06
C VAL A 63 12.47 -19.66 4.55
N LEU A 64 13.44 -20.11 3.77
CA LEU A 64 14.45 -21.08 4.23
C LEU A 64 15.75 -20.38 4.59
N GLN A 65 16.21 -19.48 3.72
CA GLN A 65 17.44 -18.74 3.92
C GLN A 65 17.34 -17.34 3.32
N ARG A 66 17.72 -16.34 4.11
CA ARG A 66 17.96 -14.97 3.63
C ARG A 66 19.41 -14.64 3.89
N LYS A 67 20.12 -14.31 2.81
CA LYS A 67 21.45 -13.73 2.89
C LYS A 67 21.30 -12.22 3.03
N ASP A 68 21.86 -11.65 4.09
CA ASP A 68 21.85 -10.20 4.27
C ASP A 68 22.68 -9.51 3.18
N PRO A 69 22.25 -8.33 2.72
CA PRO A 69 23.01 -7.56 1.76
C PRO A 69 24.34 -7.11 2.35
N ARG A 70 25.41 -7.23 1.56
CA ARG A 70 26.69 -6.62 1.92
C ARG A 70 26.53 -5.09 1.90
N TYR A 71 26.78 -4.47 3.05
CA TYR A 71 26.71 -3.02 3.18
C TYR A 71 27.74 -2.34 2.26
N PRO A 72 27.34 -1.38 1.39
CA PRO A 72 28.30 -0.68 0.55
C PRO A 72 29.29 0.15 1.38
N SER A 73 30.60 -0.12 1.24
CA SER A 73 31.65 0.50 2.08
C SER A 73 31.67 2.02 2.03
N LEU A 74 31.42 2.64 0.86
CA LEU A 74 31.32 4.09 0.73
C LEU A 74 30.08 4.64 1.44
N ALA A 75 28.94 3.95 1.37
CA ALA A 75 27.74 4.36 2.09
C ALA A 75 27.98 4.29 3.62
N ALA A 76 28.66 3.25 4.10
CA ALA A 76 29.03 3.11 5.51
C ALA A 76 29.98 4.23 5.97
N ARG A 77 31.02 4.54 5.18
CA ARG A 77 31.98 5.63 5.47
C ARG A 77 31.29 6.99 5.55
N ASP A 78 30.32 7.22 4.68
CA ASP A 78 29.56 8.45 4.59
C ASP A 78 28.38 8.51 5.59
N GLY A 79 28.20 7.47 6.44
CA GLY A 79 27.10 7.39 7.41
C GLY A 79 25.71 7.34 6.77
N LYS A 80 25.63 6.88 5.51
CA LYS A 80 24.38 6.83 4.75
C LYS A 80 23.60 5.61 5.18
N GLU A 81 22.32 5.76 5.48
CA GLU A 81 21.39 4.65 5.69
C GLU A 81 20.20 4.75 4.73
N GLY A 82 19.39 3.71 4.65
CA GLY A 82 18.27 3.69 3.72
C GLY A 82 17.57 2.35 3.65
N TRP A 83 16.85 2.14 2.56
CA TRP A 83 16.06 0.95 2.33
C TRP A 83 15.81 0.75 0.84
N VAL A 84 15.53 -0.50 0.45
CA VAL A 84 15.16 -0.88 -0.92
C VAL A 84 13.95 -1.81 -0.86
N LYS A 85 12.85 -1.42 -1.49
CA LYS A 85 11.67 -2.26 -1.68
C LYS A 85 11.78 -2.99 -3.01
N ILE A 86 11.70 -4.31 -2.98
CA ILE A 86 11.88 -5.18 -4.15
C ILE A 86 10.67 -6.09 -4.28
N SER A 87 10.09 -6.15 -5.48
CA SER A 87 9.14 -7.19 -5.89
C SER A 87 9.86 -8.27 -6.66
N TYR A 88 9.55 -9.54 -6.42
CA TYR A 88 10.22 -10.68 -7.03
C TYR A 88 9.29 -11.89 -7.07
N VAL A 89 9.67 -12.89 -7.86
CA VAL A 89 8.96 -14.16 -8.00
C VAL A 89 9.73 -15.23 -7.22
N ILE A 90 9.01 -16.15 -6.56
CA ILE A 90 9.58 -17.38 -6.01
C ILE A 90 9.16 -18.51 -6.94
N ASP A 91 10.12 -19.21 -7.53
CA ASP A 91 9.82 -20.30 -8.46
C ASP A 91 9.40 -21.61 -7.77
N THR A 92 9.08 -22.62 -8.56
CA THR A 92 8.67 -23.95 -8.08
C THR A 92 9.75 -24.73 -7.33
N GLU A 93 11.00 -24.26 -7.36
CA GLU A 93 12.12 -24.79 -6.57
C GLU A 93 12.40 -23.93 -5.32
N GLY A 94 11.65 -22.85 -5.12
CA GLY A 94 11.84 -21.89 -4.04
C GLY A 94 12.96 -20.89 -4.26
N LYS A 95 13.49 -20.74 -5.48
CA LYS A 95 14.52 -19.75 -5.82
C LYS A 95 13.87 -18.42 -6.23
N VAL A 96 14.58 -17.32 -5.96
CA VAL A 96 14.16 -15.99 -6.38
C VAL A 96 14.41 -15.76 -7.88
N LYS A 97 13.39 -15.29 -8.59
CA LYS A 97 13.44 -14.85 -10.00
C LYS A 97 12.92 -13.43 -10.18
N ASP A 98 13.38 -12.80 -11.27
CA ASP A 98 12.94 -11.49 -11.75
C ASP A 98 12.77 -10.41 -10.67
N PRO A 99 13.77 -10.18 -9.80
CA PRO A 99 13.69 -9.09 -8.83
C PRO A 99 13.62 -7.74 -9.55
N VAL A 100 12.71 -6.88 -9.09
CA VAL A 100 12.48 -5.52 -9.58
C VAL A 100 12.44 -4.59 -8.39
N VAL A 101 13.27 -3.54 -8.41
CA VAL A 101 13.20 -2.47 -7.41
C VAL A 101 11.91 -1.68 -7.64
N VAL A 102 11.03 -1.69 -6.64
CA VAL A 102 9.74 -0.96 -6.64
C VAL A 102 9.97 0.46 -6.15
N ASP A 103 10.67 0.60 -5.03
CA ASP A 103 11.06 1.90 -4.50
C ASP A 103 12.31 1.78 -3.61
N ASN A 104 12.89 2.90 -3.23
CA ASN A 104 14.09 2.99 -2.41
C ASN A 104 14.20 4.36 -1.74
N GLY A 105 14.95 4.40 -0.65
CA GLY A 105 15.36 5.63 0.03
C GLY A 105 16.83 5.55 0.47
N GLY A 106 17.48 6.70 0.56
CA GLY A 106 18.88 6.81 0.97
C GLY A 106 19.87 6.68 -0.20
N SER A 107 20.99 6.00 0.03
CA SER A 107 22.07 5.89 -0.96
C SER A 107 21.67 5.07 -2.19
N SER A 108 21.95 5.59 -3.38
CA SER A 108 21.77 4.86 -4.66
C SER A 108 22.55 3.54 -4.73
N ARG A 109 23.57 3.39 -3.87
CA ARG A 109 24.39 2.17 -3.77
C ARG A 109 23.65 0.98 -3.16
N PHE A 110 22.57 1.22 -2.41
CA PHE A 110 21.79 0.16 -1.77
C PHE A 110 21.04 -0.71 -2.76
N LYS A 111 20.55 -0.13 -3.87
CA LYS A 111 19.85 -0.88 -4.93
C LYS A 111 20.70 -2.07 -5.40
N LYS A 112 21.97 -1.83 -5.75
CA LYS A 112 22.87 -2.88 -6.24
C LYS A 112 23.12 -3.95 -5.17
N ALA A 113 23.36 -3.54 -3.92
CA ALA A 113 23.60 -4.47 -2.82
C ALA A 113 22.38 -5.36 -2.53
N ALA A 114 21.19 -4.78 -2.48
CA ALA A 114 19.93 -5.48 -2.26
C ALA A 114 19.63 -6.47 -3.41
N MET A 115 19.81 -6.02 -4.65
CA MET A 115 19.62 -6.84 -5.86
C MET A 115 20.61 -8.01 -5.96
N SER A 116 21.84 -7.86 -5.45
CA SER A 116 22.79 -8.97 -5.37
C SER A 116 22.39 -9.98 -4.30
N ALA A 117 21.94 -9.52 -3.14
CA ALA A 117 21.62 -10.38 -2.00
C ALA A 117 20.34 -11.21 -2.23
N ILE A 118 19.30 -10.58 -2.78
CA ILE A 118 18.00 -11.23 -2.97
C ILE A 118 18.06 -12.43 -3.93
N LYS A 119 19.02 -12.43 -4.87
CA LYS A 119 19.26 -13.55 -5.80
C LYS A 119 19.81 -14.80 -5.11
N GLU A 120 20.33 -14.66 -3.90
CA GLU A 120 20.87 -15.76 -3.10
C GLU A 120 19.88 -16.22 -2.02
N TRP A 121 18.64 -15.71 -2.02
CA TRP A 121 17.61 -16.13 -1.08
C TRP A 121 16.95 -17.43 -1.54
N GLN A 122 16.58 -18.24 -0.55
CA GLN A 122 15.93 -19.53 -0.76
C GLN A 122 14.67 -19.62 0.08
N TYR A 123 13.63 -20.17 -0.52
CA TYR A 123 12.31 -20.40 0.05
C TYR A 123 11.90 -21.86 -0.11
N THR A 124 10.86 -22.28 0.61
CA THR A 124 10.05 -23.41 0.19
C THR A 124 9.22 -22.97 -1.01
N PRO A 125 8.94 -23.86 -1.98
CA PRO A 125 7.98 -23.51 -3.03
C PRO A 125 6.60 -23.24 -2.43
N ALA A 126 5.82 -22.40 -3.09
CA ALA A 126 4.40 -22.30 -2.79
C ALA A 126 3.70 -23.56 -3.30
N ILE A 127 2.72 -24.06 -2.56
CA ILE A 127 1.97 -25.28 -2.90
C ILE A 127 0.53 -24.91 -3.20
N LYS A 128 0.01 -25.30 -4.36
CA LYS A 128 -1.40 -25.17 -4.71
C LYS A 128 -1.94 -26.53 -5.09
N ASN A 129 -3.00 -26.97 -4.42
CA ASN A 129 -3.61 -28.29 -4.66
C ASN A 129 -2.57 -29.44 -4.63
N GLY A 130 -1.65 -29.39 -3.68
CA GLY A 130 -0.58 -30.38 -3.52
C GLY A 130 0.57 -30.30 -4.54
N LYS A 131 0.55 -29.33 -5.47
CA LYS A 131 1.62 -29.14 -6.47
C LYS A 131 2.39 -27.86 -6.21
N ALA A 132 3.70 -27.89 -6.41
CA ALA A 132 4.53 -26.70 -6.37
C ALA A 132 4.14 -25.74 -7.51
N VAL A 133 3.96 -24.46 -7.18
CA VAL A 133 3.64 -23.37 -8.12
C VAL A 133 4.58 -22.19 -7.85
N GLU A 134 4.71 -21.31 -8.85
CA GLU A 134 5.38 -20.03 -8.64
C GLU A 134 4.53 -19.12 -7.75
N GLN A 135 5.17 -18.35 -6.88
CA GLN A 135 4.54 -17.26 -6.15
C GLN A 135 5.03 -15.92 -6.71
N CYS A 136 4.14 -15.23 -7.41
CA CYS A 136 4.51 -14.08 -8.24
C CYS A 136 4.15 -12.73 -7.59
N HIS A 137 3.29 -12.77 -6.59
CA HIS A 137 2.86 -11.64 -5.79
C HIS A 137 3.67 -11.56 -4.49
N HIS A 138 4.96 -11.19 -4.59
CA HIS A 138 5.80 -11.03 -3.41
C HIS A 138 6.67 -9.77 -3.47
N SER A 139 6.72 -9.06 -2.34
CA SER A 139 7.50 -7.84 -2.17
C SER A 139 8.07 -7.76 -0.75
N ILE A 140 9.28 -7.24 -0.62
CA ILE A 140 9.93 -7.00 0.67
C ILE A 140 10.68 -5.69 0.70
N GLN A 141 10.83 -5.11 1.89
CA GLN A 141 11.77 -4.02 2.15
C GLN A 141 13.03 -4.59 2.80
N ILE A 142 14.19 -4.26 2.23
CA ILE A 142 15.51 -4.53 2.80
C ILE A 142 16.05 -3.23 3.37
N ASP A 143 16.29 -3.17 4.67
CA ASP A 143 16.82 -2.01 5.36
C ASP A 143 18.35 -2.03 5.45
N PHE A 144 18.96 -0.85 5.32
CA PHE A 144 20.39 -0.62 5.46
C PHE A 144 20.62 0.35 6.61
N SER A 145 20.90 -0.17 7.80
CA SER A 145 21.16 0.60 9.03
C SER A 145 22.58 0.37 9.54
N LEU A 146 23.15 1.37 10.19
CA LEU A 146 24.43 1.31 10.90
C LEU A 146 24.16 1.26 12.40
N LEU A 147 25.05 0.60 13.15
CA LEU A 147 24.95 0.56 14.61
C LEU A 147 25.25 1.94 15.21
N GLY A 148 24.45 2.37 16.18
CA GLY A 148 24.75 3.51 17.06
C GLY A 148 24.36 4.91 16.56
N GLN A 149 23.67 5.05 15.41
CA GLN A 149 23.17 6.36 14.94
C GLN A 149 21.64 6.40 14.89
N HIS A 150 21.02 6.86 15.99
CA HIS A 150 19.55 6.84 16.14
C HIS A 150 18.89 8.23 16.14
N GLY A 151 19.54 9.28 15.60
CA GLY A 151 18.98 10.62 15.68
C GLY A 151 19.56 11.63 14.69
N ALA A 152 18.95 12.82 14.64
CA ALA A 152 19.32 13.86 13.69
C ALA A 152 20.62 14.60 14.06
N SER A 153 21.44 14.86 13.05
CA SER A 153 22.60 15.75 13.12
C SER A 153 22.18 17.20 13.36
N ARG A 154 23.07 18.00 13.99
CA ARG A 154 22.83 19.45 14.17
C ARG A 154 22.52 20.16 12.84
N LYS A 155 23.23 19.78 11.78
CA LYS A 155 23.06 20.36 10.45
C LYS A 155 21.66 20.07 9.90
N PHE A 156 21.17 18.84 10.05
CA PHE A 156 19.82 18.48 9.67
C PHE A 156 18.79 19.28 10.46
N ILE A 157 18.92 19.34 11.79
CA ILE A 157 17.99 20.08 12.66
C ILE A 157 17.87 21.54 12.23
N VAL A 158 19.01 22.21 11.94
CA VAL A 158 19.01 23.60 11.48
C VAL A 158 18.27 23.77 10.16
N MET A 159 18.50 22.88 9.20
CA MET A 159 17.86 22.93 7.88
C MET A 159 16.36 22.63 7.97
N TYR A 160 16.00 21.60 8.74
CA TYR A 160 14.62 21.21 8.99
C TYR A 160 13.82 22.36 9.60
N ARG A 161 14.34 22.98 10.67
CA ARG A 161 13.69 24.13 11.33
C ARG A 161 13.51 25.31 10.37
N LYS A 162 14.51 25.60 9.53
CA LYS A 162 14.41 26.68 8.54
C LYS A 162 13.34 26.41 7.48
N ALA A 163 13.20 25.16 7.03
CA ALA A 163 12.15 24.77 6.09
C ALA A 163 10.76 24.81 6.75
N SER A 164 10.62 24.24 7.96
CA SER A 164 9.37 24.30 8.73
C SER A 164 8.93 25.73 8.97
N GLN A 165 9.83 26.60 9.45
CA GLN A 165 9.52 28.01 9.68
C GLN A 165 9.10 28.73 8.39
N ALA A 166 9.79 28.47 7.26
CA ALA A 166 9.40 29.06 5.99
C ALA A 166 7.99 28.61 5.55
N MET A 167 7.63 27.34 5.79
CA MET A 167 6.29 26.81 5.54
C MET A 167 5.25 27.49 6.47
N ASP A 168 5.55 27.61 7.77
CA ASP A 168 4.68 28.26 8.76
C ASP A 168 4.46 29.77 8.43
N GLU A 169 5.45 30.42 7.81
CA GLU A 169 5.38 31.80 7.32
C GLU A 169 4.67 31.93 5.96
N GLY A 170 4.26 30.83 5.33
CA GLY A 170 3.65 30.79 4.00
C GLY A 170 4.63 30.96 2.83
N ASP A 171 5.94 31.04 3.09
CA ASP A 171 7.00 31.09 2.07
C ASP A 171 7.34 29.67 1.57
N LEU A 172 6.38 29.07 0.86
CA LEU A 172 6.49 27.70 0.34
C LEU A 172 7.68 27.55 -0.64
N ALA A 173 7.94 28.55 -1.48
CA ALA A 173 9.06 28.53 -2.42
C ALA A 173 10.42 28.39 -1.71
N LYS A 174 10.61 29.08 -0.59
CA LYS A 174 11.80 28.94 0.26
C LYS A 174 11.84 27.58 0.94
N ALA A 175 10.72 27.09 1.47
CA ALA A 175 10.64 25.77 2.09
C ALA A 175 11.04 24.66 1.11
N GLU A 176 10.48 24.68 -0.10
CA GLU A 176 10.81 23.75 -1.19
C GLU A 176 12.28 23.79 -1.58
N LYS A 177 12.86 24.98 -1.71
CA LYS A 177 14.29 25.14 -2.02
C LYS A 177 15.18 24.53 -0.93
N ILE A 178 14.80 24.68 0.34
CA ILE A 178 15.54 24.11 1.47
C ILE A 178 15.41 22.57 1.45
N VAL A 179 14.20 22.04 1.29
CA VAL A 179 13.95 20.60 1.24
C VAL A 179 14.60 19.93 0.04
N LYS A 180 14.58 20.56 -1.15
CA LYS A 180 15.33 20.10 -2.32
C LYS A 180 16.82 19.94 -2.02
N ARG A 181 17.43 20.95 -1.38
CA ARG A 181 18.83 20.88 -0.94
C ARG A 181 19.07 19.80 0.12
N MET A 182 18.11 19.59 1.02
CA MET A 182 18.18 18.49 2.00
C MET A 182 18.17 17.14 1.29
N LYS A 183 17.30 16.94 0.29
CA LYS A 183 17.19 15.72 -0.54
C LYS A 183 18.46 15.45 -1.35
N GLU A 184 19.02 16.46 -2.01
CA GLU A 184 20.28 16.33 -2.77
C GLU A 184 21.48 15.95 -1.89
N LYS A 185 21.48 16.44 -0.64
CA LYS A 185 22.49 16.08 0.36
C LYS A 185 22.06 14.86 1.18
N SER A 186 20.86 14.34 0.95
CA SER A 186 20.27 13.26 1.74
C SER A 186 20.99 11.96 1.40
N GLY A 187 21.67 11.51 2.43
CA GLY A 187 21.58 10.13 2.84
C GLY A 187 21.98 10.21 4.30
N GLY A 188 21.09 10.79 5.10
CA GLY A 188 21.30 10.74 6.53
C GLY A 188 21.15 9.30 7.00
N ASN A 189 21.12 9.14 8.32
CA ASN A 189 20.54 7.95 8.90
C ASN A 189 19.03 7.86 8.58
N ARG A 190 18.41 6.73 8.89
CA ARG A 190 16.99 6.48 8.64
C ARG A 190 16.10 7.48 9.38
N TYR A 191 16.49 7.91 10.58
CA TYR A 191 15.77 8.91 11.37
C TYR A 191 15.65 10.24 10.60
N GLU A 192 16.75 10.77 10.07
CA GLU A 192 16.74 12.00 9.26
C GLU A 192 15.91 11.82 7.98
N ASN A 193 16.02 10.66 7.32
CA ASN A 193 15.28 10.38 6.10
C ASN A 193 13.76 10.37 6.37
N ALA A 194 13.31 9.76 7.46
CA ALA A 194 11.90 9.71 7.82
C ALA A 194 11.34 11.13 8.05
N TRP A 195 12.02 11.95 8.86
CA TRP A 195 11.61 13.34 9.10
C TRP A 195 11.68 14.22 7.85
N LEU A 196 12.68 14.03 6.99
CA LEU A 196 12.77 14.76 5.71
C LEU A 196 11.54 14.51 4.84
N TRP A 197 11.14 13.26 4.68
CA TRP A 197 10.01 12.89 3.84
C TRP A 197 8.67 13.28 4.47
N ALA A 198 8.57 13.23 5.80
CA ALA A 198 7.42 13.78 6.52
C ALA A 198 7.24 15.29 6.27
N LEU A 199 8.31 16.08 6.36
CA LEU A 199 8.25 17.52 6.07
C LEU A 199 7.92 17.79 4.60
N ASP A 200 8.48 17.00 3.68
CA ASP A 200 8.15 17.14 2.26
C ASP A 200 6.68 16.81 1.97
N ALA A 201 6.10 15.84 2.69
CA ALA A 201 4.67 15.54 2.60
C ALA A 201 3.84 16.74 3.06
N SER A 202 4.17 17.36 4.21
CA SER A 202 3.48 18.57 4.68
C SER A 202 3.55 19.72 3.68
N ILE A 203 4.73 19.98 3.10
CA ILE A 203 4.87 21.01 2.06
C ILE A 203 4.01 20.66 0.84
N ALA A 204 3.98 19.39 0.42
CA ALA A 204 3.16 18.95 -0.71
C ALA A 204 1.65 19.11 -0.44
N THR A 205 1.21 18.92 0.81
CA THR A 205 -0.15 19.23 1.25
C THR A 205 -0.46 20.72 1.01
N GLU A 206 0.42 21.61 1.47
CA GLU A 206 0.24 23.08 1.34
C GLU A 206 0.28 23.55 -0.13
N THR A 207 1.04 22.88 -0.99
CA THR A 207 1.09 23.20 -2.42
C THR A 207 -0.03 22.53 -3.24
N GLY A 208 -0.83 21.66 -2.63
CA GLY A 208 -1.88 20.89 -3.31
C GLY A 208 -1.38 19.77 -4.22
N ASP A 209 -0.10 19.34 -4.08
CA ASP A 209 0.48 18.25 -4.86
C ASP A 209 0.24 16.91 -4.16
N LEU A 210 -0.98 16.39 -4.31
CA LEU A 210 -1.44 15.19 -3.60
C LEU A 210 -0.63 13.92 -3.94
N ARG A 211 -0.05 13.82 -5.15
CA ARG A 211 0.78 12.66 -5.53
C ARG A 211 2.17 12.73 -4.94
N ARG A 212 2.80 13.90 -4.92
CA ARG A 212 4.04 14.09 -4.16
C ARG A 212 3.79 13.83 -2.69
N GLU A 213 2.68 14.31 -2.14
CA GLU A 213 2.31 14.06 -0.74
C GLU A 213 2.26 12.57 -0.42
N LEU A 214 1.50 11.79 -1.20
CA LEU A 214 1.40 10.33 -1.02
C LEU A 214 2.77 9.65 -1.08
N ASN A 215 3.56 9.96 -2.12
CA ASN A 215 4.89 9.39 -2.28
C ASN A 215 5.83 9.76 -1.11
N SER A 216 5.73 10.99 -0.60
CA SER A 216 6.53 11.43 0.55
C SER A 216 6.07 10.76 1.85
N ILE A 217 4.77 10.53 2.05
CA ILE A 217 4.27 9.72 3.17
C ILE A 217 4.80 8.28 3.10
N ASP A 218 4.77 7.66 1.92
CA ASP A 218 5.29 6.31 1.72
C ASP A 218 6.78 6.22 2.06
N LYS A 219 7.57 7.21 1.64
CA LYS A 219 9.00 7.28 1.97
C LYS A 219 9.24 7.53 3.45
N ALA A 220 8.43 8.35 4.11
CA ALA A 220 8.51 8.58 5.54
C ALA A 220 8.24 7.29 6.33
N LEU A 221 7.17 6.57 6.00
CA LEU A 221 6.79 5.29 6.62
C LEU A 221 7.83 4.19 6.37
N ALA A 222 8.36 4.10 5.14
CA ALA A 222 9.40 3.14 4.81
C ALA A 222 10.70 3.44 5.56
N SER A 223 11.06 4.71 5.72
CA SER A 223 12.22 5.14 6.51
C SER A 223 12.03 5.02 8.02
N SER A 224 10.80 5.00 8.55
CA SER A 224 10.56 4.85 9.98
C SER A 224 10.62 3.39 10.48
N LYS A 225 10.55 2.41 9.57
CA LYS A 225 10.27 0.99 9.89
C LYS A 225 11.35 0.15 10.61
N THR A 226 12.49 0.70 10.97
CA THR A 226 13.44 0.00 11.85
C THR A 226 14.00 0.96 12.87
N HIS A 227 13.60 0.79 14.12
CA HIS A 227 14.51 0.42 15.18
C HIS A 227 13.72 -0.48 16.16
N GLU A 228 14.41 -1.39 16.84
CA GLU A 228 13.90 -2.15 18.00
C GLU A 228 12.98 -1.28 18.87
N ASP A 229 11.95 -1.84 19.50
CA ASP A 229 10.84 -1.11 20.18
C ASP A 229 11.28 0.12 21.00
N GLU A 230 12.52 0.14 21.52
CA GLU A 230 13.13 1.25 22.24
C GLU A 230 13.42 2.53 21.41
N TYR A 231 13.54 2.47 20.07
CA TYR A 231 14.03 3.59 19.24
C TYR A 231 13.14 3.94 18.03
N LYS A 232 11.81 3.76 18.13
CA LYS A 232 10.86 4.18 17.07
C LYS A 232 11.11 5.65 16.65
N THR A 233 11.29 5.89 15.35
CA THR A 233 11.51 7.27 14.83
C THR A 233 10.28 8.16 15.04
N PHE A 234 9.10 7.59 14.80
CA PHE A 234 7.81 8.22 15.00
C PHE A 234 7.07 7.49 16.11
N LYS A 235 6.43 8.25 16.98
CA LYS A 235 5.45 7.70 17.93
C LYS A 235 4.23 7.18 17.19
N ASP A 236 3.50 6.27 17.81
CA ASP A 236 2.36 5.60 17.19
C ASP A 236 1.25 6.58 16.77
N ASP A 237 0.99 7.64 17.54
CA ASP A 237 0.07 8.72 17.14
C ASP A 237 0.47 9.43 15.84
N TYR A 238 1.78 9.60 15.61
CA TYR A 238 2.28 10.21 14.39
C TYR A 238 2.24 9.22 13.22
N LEU A 239 2.53 7.94 13.47
CA LEU A 239 2.32 6.90 12.45
C LEU A 239 0.83 6.83 12.05
N ALA A 240 -0.07 6.92 13.04
CA ALA A 240 -1.51 6.94 12.82
C ALA A 240 -1.94 8.10 11.91
N SER A 241 -1.40 9.31 12.13
CA SER A 241 -1.72 10.46 11.28
C SER A 241 -1.25 10.27 9.84
N LEU A 242 -0.05 9.73 9.63
CA LEU A 242 0.48 9.40 8.31
C LEU A 242 -0.38 8.34 7.61
N TYR A 243 -0.74 7.25 8.30
CA TYR A 243 -1.57 6.21 7.70
C TYR A 243 -2.99 6.70 7.40
N ARG A 244 -3.59 7.53 8.26
CA ARG A 244 -4.90 8.15 7.99
C ARG A 244 -4.84 9.06 6.77
N ARG A 245 -3.78 9.86 6.62
CA ARG A 245 -3.62 10.71 5.44
C ARG A 245 -3.39 9.88 4.18
N LYS A 246 -2.55 8.84 4.25
CA LYS A 246 -2.37 7.87 3.17
C LYS A 246 -3.68 7.20 2.75
N PHE A 247 -4.49 6.75 3.72
CA PHE A 247 -5.82 6.19 3.46
C PHE A 247 -6.71 7.18 2.68
N ALA A 248 -6.78 8.43 3.14
CA ALA A 248 -7.59 9.46 2.49
C ALA A 248 -7.10 9.77 1.07
N LEU A 249 -5.80 9.82 0.84
CA LEU A 249 -5.22 10.03 -0.49
C LEU A 249 -5.56 8.88 -1.44
N HIS A 250 -5.42 7.62 -1.00
CA HIS A 250 -5.82 6.49 -1.84
C HIS A 250 -7.32 6.48 -2.15
N LEU A 251 -8.16 6.94 -1.22
CA LEU A 251 -9.60 7.10 -1.45
C LEU A 251 -9.87 8.16 -2.52
N GLU A 252 -9.21 9.33 -2.44
CA GLU A 252 -9.29 10.40 -3.44
C GLU A 252 -8.85 9.93 -4.84
N PHE A 253 -7.88 9.02 -4.90
CA PHE A 253 -7.35 8.48 -6.14
C PHE A 253 -8.09 7.24 -6.66
N ASN A 254 -9.17 6.81 -6.01
CA ASN A 254 -9.91 5.58 -6.31
C ASN A 254 -9.06 4.29 -6.24
N GLU A 255 -7.97 4.29 -5.47
CA GLU A 255 -7.05 3.15 -5.34
C GLU A 255 -7.54 2.16 -4.28
N PHE A 256 -8.74 1.63 -4.48
CA PHE A 256 -9.52 0.93 -3.47
C PHE A 256 -8.86 -0.32 -2.88
N SER A 257 -8.19 -1.13 -3.69
CA SER A 257 -7.39 -2.26 -3.17
C SER A 257 -6.33 -1.80 -2.16
N THR A 258 -5.73 -0.64 -2.43
CA THR A 258 -4.71 -0.05 -1.53
C THR A 258 -5.33 0.61 -0.30
N VAL A 259 -6.56 1.12 -0.39
CA VAL A 259 -7.34 1.58 0.78
C VAL A 259 -7.56 0.42 1.77
N LEU A 260 -8.02 -0.73 1.27
CA LEU A 260 -8.24 -1.94 2.09
C LEU A 260 -6.92 -2.52 2.63
N TYR A 261 -5.84 -2.47 1.85
CA TYR A 261 -4.51 -2.85 2.34
C TYR A 261 -4.03 -1.93 3.47
N THR A 262 -4.18 -0.62 3.30
CA THR A 262 -3.78 0.39 4.29
C THR A 262 -4.56 0.23 5.59
N SER A 263 -5.86 -0.08 5.52
CA SER A 263 -6.66 -0.32 6.72
C SER A 263 -6.16 -1.52 7.53
N ARG A 264 -5.73 -2.60 6.88
CA ARG A 264 -5.08 -3.74 7.55
C ARG A 264 -3.76 -3.36 8.20
N GLN A 265 -2.95 -2.49 7.59
CA GLN A 265 -1.70 -2.01 8.18
C GLN A 265 -1.95 -1.14 9.43
N ILE A 266 -3.02 -0.34 9.45
CA ILE A 266 -3.38 0.45 10.63
C ILE A 266 -3.74 -0.48 11.80
N LYS A 267 -4.49 -1.56 11.55
CA LYS A 267 -4.86 -2.53 12.61
C LYS A 267 -3.65 -3.20 13.30
N THR A 268 -2.47 -3.20 12.69
CA THR A 268 -1.27 -3.79 13.30
C THR A 268 -0.52 -2.83 14.24
N LEU A 269 -0.97 -1.57 14.36
CA LEU A 269 -0.42 -0.60 15.30
C LEU A 269 -0.95 -0.86 16.72
N GLU A 270 -0.24 -0.40 17.75
CA GLU A 270 -0.59 -0.61 19.15
C GLU A 270 -2.01 -0.12 19.50
N ASN A 271 -2.42 1.02 18.92
CA ASN A 271 -3.76 1.62 19.02
C ASN A 271 -4.56 1.51 17.70
N GLY A 272 -4.31 0.47 16.91
CA GLY A 272 -4.86 0.31 15.56
C GLY A 272 -6.39 0.31 15.48
N ASP A 273 -7.06 -0.30 16.46
CA ASP A 273 -8.53 -0.39 16.49
C ASP A 273 -9.19 0.99 16.67
N ASP A 274 -8.66 1.83 17.55
CA ASP A 274 -9.14 3.20 17.77
C ASP A 274 -8.96 4.08 16.53
N ILE A 275 -7.84 3.88 15.81
CA ILE A 275 -7.52 4.62 14.58
C ILE A 275 -8.45 4.17 13.44
N ILE A 276 -8.79 2.88 13.35
CA ILE A 276 -9.65 2.32 12.31
C ILE A 276 -11.12 2.62 12.54
N ALA A 277 -11.60 2.65 13.78
CA ALA A 277 -13.01 2.86 14.10
C ALA A 277 -13.69 4.00 13.29
N PRO A 278 -13.14 5.22 13.19
CA PRO A 278 -13.74 6.30 12.40
C PRO A 278 -13.66 6.09 10.87
N LEU A 279 -12.83 5.16 10.39
CA LEU A 279 -12.66 4.84 8.97
C LEU A 279 -13.60 3.74 8.47
N LEU A 280 -14.19 2.95 9.38
CA LEU A 280 -15.06 1.80 9.03
C LEU A 280 -16.19 2.15 8.05
N PRO A 281 -16.91 3.29 8.17
CA PRO A 281 -17.96 3.62 7.19
C PRO A 281 -17.41 3.86 5.77
N TYR A 282 -16.18 4.36 5.65
CA TYR A 282 -15.54 4.56 4.34
C TYR A 282 -15.02 3.24 3.76
N ILE A 283 -14.51 2.35 4.62
CA ILE A 283 -14.12 0.99 4.24
C ILE A 283 -15.33 0.24 3.67
N GLN A 284 -16.47 0.29 4.35
CA GLN A 284 -17.70 -0.34 3.87
C GLN A 284 -18.13 0.23 2.52
N LYS A 285 -18.13 1.56 2.36
CA LYS A 285 -18.45 2.20 1.06
C LYS A 285 -17.52 1.75 -0.07
N VAL A 286 -16.23 1.56 0.24
CA VAL A 286 -15.25 1.06 -0.73
C VAL A 286 -15.56 -0.39 -1.11
N GLU A 287 -15.87 -1.24 -0.13
CA GLU A 287 -16.26 -2.64 -0.38
C GLU A 287 -17.55 -2.73 -1.22
N ASP A 288 -18.55 -1.92 -0.88
CA ASP A 288 -19.82 -1.82 -1.62
C ASP A 288 -19.59 -1.35 -3.06
N PHE A 289 -18.72 -0.35 -3.28
CA PHE A 289 -18.37 0.11 -4.62
C PHE A 289 -17.58 -0.94 -5.41
N ILE A 290 -16.63 -1.65 -4.79
CA ILE A 290 -15.92 -2.75 -5.45
C ILE A 290 -16.92 -3.81 -5.92
N ALA A 291 -17.98 -4.08 -5.14
CA ALA A 291 -19.04 -5.03 -5.47
C ALA A 291 -20.09 -4.50 -6.46
N SER A 292 -20.10 -3.20 -6.77
CA SER A 292 -21.11 -2.59 -7.65
C SER A 292 -20.88 -2.87 -9.14
N GLU A 293 -21.85 -2.47 -9.96
CA GLU A 293 -21.78 -2.56 -11.43
C GLU A 293 -20.94 -1.45 -12.07
N ASP A 294 -20.54 -0.43 -11.30
CA ASP A 294 -19.75 0.70 -11.79
C ASP A 294 -18.29 0.31 -11.99
N ASN A 295 -17.63 0.83 -13.02
CA ASN A 295 -16.20 0.62 -13.22
C ASN A 295 -15.36 1.46 -12.25
N ILE A 296 -14.27 0.89 -11.74
CA ILE A 296 -13.28 1.64 -10.98
C ILE A 296 -12.30 2.26 -11.99
N VAL A 297 -12.13 3.58 -11.94
CA VAL A 297 -11.22 4.30 -12.84
C VAL A 297 -10.15 4.99 -12.02
N VAL A 298 -8.89 4.64 -12.29
CA VAL A 298 -7.72 5.18 -11.61
C VAL A 298 -6.82 5.90 -12.62
N ASN A 299 -6.60 7.19 -12.40
CA ASN A 299 -5.67 7.97 -13.22
C ASN A 299 -4.23 7.70 -12.76
N ARG A 300 -3.35 7.39 -13.72
CA ARG A 300 -1.95 7.00 -13.48
C ARG A 300 -1.01 7.77 -14.39
N THR A 301 0.21 7.96 -13.90
CA THR A 301 1.32 8.52 -14.66
C THR A 301 2.58 7.71 -14.37
N LEU A 302 3.27 7.25 -15.41
CA LEU A 302 4.51 6.49 -15.24
C LEU A 302 5.62 7.38 -14.68
N SER A 303 6.26 6.90 -13.61
CA SER A 303 7.43 7.54 -12.99
C SER A 303 8.65 7.57 -13.92
N GLU A 304 9.75 8.21 -13.47
CA GLU A 304 11.06 8.22 -14.15
C GLU A 304 11.59 6.82 -14.50
N SER A 305 11.16 5.80 -13.74
CA SER A 305 11.55 4.41 -14.02
C SER A 305 10.84 3.80 -15.23
N GLY A 306 9.82 4.46 -15.76
CA GLY A 306 8.92 3.90 -16.78
C GLY A 306 8.07 2.74 -16.25
N ARG A 307 7.99 2.56 -14.93
CA ARG A 307 7.27 1.46 -14.28
C ARG A 307 6.29 1.95 -13.26
N ASP A 308 5.21 1.19 -13.11
CA ASP A 308 4.18 1.41 -12.12
C ASP A 308 3.57 0.10 -11.65
N PHE A 309 3.38 -0.04 -10.33
CA PHE A 309 2.75 -1.21 -9.72
C PHE A 309 1.37 -0.83 -9.19
N TYR A 310 0.37 -1.64 -9.49
CA TYR A 310 -1.00 -1.42 -9.04
C TYR A 310 -1.65 -2.72 -8.56
N TYR A 311 -2.26 -2.70 -7.38
CA TYR A 311 -3.01 -3.82 -6.84
C TYR A 311 -4.45 -3.75 -7.34
N LEU A 312 -4.92 -4.80 -7.98
CA LEU A 312 -6.29 -4.87 -8.47
C LEU A 312 -7.25 -5.14 -7.31
N ALA A 313 -8.43 -4.52 -7.35
CA ALA A 313 -9.58 -4.87 -6.51
C ALA A 313 -10.52 -5.89 -7.20
N ARG A 314 -10.46 -5.99 -8.53
CA ARG A 314 -11.28 -6.87 -9.36
C ARG A 314 -10.43 -7.72 -10.30
N SER A 315 -11.06 -8.76 -10.85
CA SER A 315 -10.41 -9.70 -11.76
C SER A 315 -10.39 -9.25 -13.23
N LYS A 316 -11.13 -8.21 -13.61
CA LYS A 316 -11.13 -7.68 -14.98
C LYS A 316 -10.56 -6.27 -15.01
N PHE A 317 -9.64 -5.99 -15.92
CA PHE A 317 -9.10 -4.64 -16.07
C PHE A 317 -8.75 -4.29 -17.53
N GLY A 318 -8.60 -3.01 -17.82
CA GLY A 318 -8.17 -2.47 -19.11
C GLY A 318 -7.45 -1.14 -18.96
N PHE A 319 -6.96 -0.59 -20.07
CA PHE A 319 -6.33 0.73 -20.12
C PHE A 319 -7.07 1.63 -21.11
N SER A 320 -7.28 2.89 -20.76
CA SER A 320 -7.85 3.90 -21.68
C SER A 320 -7.12 5.23 -21.56
N ASP A 321 -7.42 6.15 -22.48
CA ASP A 321 -6.87 7.52 -22.52
C ASP A 321 -5.34 7.57 -22.39
N ILE A 322 -4.64 6.68 -23.10
CA ILE A 322 -3.18 6.60 -23.05
C ILE A 322 -2.56 7.80 -23.80
N ASN A 323 -1.96 8.72 -23.04
CA ASN A 323 -1.16 9.82 -23.55
C ASN A 323 0.33 9.53 -23.31
N GLY A 324 0.98 8.95 -24.32
CA GLY A 324 2.35 8.47 -24.24
C GLY A 324 2.49 7.08 -24.84
N LYS A 325 3.28 6.21 -24.22
CA LYS A 325 3.46 4.83 -24.68
C LYS A 325 3.53 3.85 -23.51
N LEU A 326 2.62 2.88 -23.50
CA LEU A 326 2.72 1.68 -22.68
C LEU A 326 3.27 0.54 -23.53
N ASP A 327 4.33 -0.10 -23.06
CA ASP A 327 5.02 -1.19 -23.76
C ASP A 327 4.45 -2.55 -23.36
N ALA A 328 4.23 -2.75 -22.06
CA ALA A 328 3.75 -4.03 -21.53
C ALA A 328 2.98 -3.86 -20.23
N VAL A 329 2.11 -4.83 -19.96
CA VAL A 329 1.54 -5.08 -18.64
C VAL A 329 1.87 -6.51 -18.23
N GLU A 330 2.33 -6.66 -17.00
CA GLU A 330 2.61 -7.96 -16.41
C GLU A 330 1.71 -8.19 -15.21
N VAL A 331 0.82 -9.17 -15.33
CA VAL A 331 -0.08 -9.61 -14.26
C VAL A 331 0.70 -10.53 -13.34
N ARG A 332 0.75 -10.20 -12.04
CA ARG A 332 1.43 -10.94 -10.99
C ARG A 332 0.43 -11.29 -9.89
N CYS A 333 0.01 -12.55 -9.86
CA CYS A 333 -0.91 -13.06 -8.86
C CYS A 333 -0.22 -13.99 -7.85
N ASP A 334 -0.95 -14.46 -6.85
CA ASP A 334 -0.42 -15.40 -5.86
C ASP A 334 0.16 -16.67 -6.48
N SER A 335 -0.45 -17.18 -7.55
CA SER A 335 -0.09 -18.48 -8.15
C SER A 335 0.18 -18.47 -9.65
N HIS A 336 0.16 -17.31 -10.30
CA HIS A 336 0.39 -17.17 -11.74
C HIS A 336 1.02 -15.84 -12.09
N ARG A 337 1.78 -15.82 -13.18
CA ARG A 337 2.34 -14.61 -13.77
C ARG A 337 2.26 -14.69 -15.27
N GLU A 338 1.87 -13.57 -15.88
CA GLU A 338 1.79 -13.48 -17.33
C GLU A 338 2.06 -12.05 -17.81
N LYS A 339 2.78 -11.93 -18.93
CA LYS A 339 3.15 -10.64 -19.51
C LYS A 339 2.51 -10.47 -20.88
N PHE A 340 1.89 -9.32 -21.09
CA PHE A 340 1.17 -8.96 -22.30
C PHE A 340 1.68 -7.63 -22.85
N THR A 341 1.56 -7.43 -24.17
CA THR A 341 1.65 -6.10 -24.77
C THR A 341 0.36 -5.32 -24.47
N VAL A 342 0.46 -4.00 -24.30
CA VAL A 342 -0.70 -3.16 -24.01
C VAL A 342 -1.45 -2.80 -25.29
N ALA A 343 -2.79 -2.89 -25.23
CA ALA A 343 -3.72 -2.37 -26.24
C ALA A 343 -4.84 -1.60 -25.54
N THR A 344 -5.32 -0.51 -26.13
CA THR A 344 -6.35 0.40 -25.55
C THR A 344 -7.75 -0.22 -25.47
N ASP A 345 -8.02 -1.23 -26.28
CA ASP A 345 -9.39 -1.78 -26.43
C ASP A 345 -9.48 -3.22 -25.90
N HIS A 346 -8.47 -3.65 -25.14
CA HIS A 346 -8.42 -4.99 -24.57
C HIS A 346 -8.80 -4.97 -23.08
N ILE A 347 -9.71 -5.87 -22.71
CA ILE A 347 -10.05 -6.16 -21.32
C ILE A 347 -9.41 -7.49 -20.96
N TRP A 348 -8.46 -7.44 -20.03
CA TRP A 348 -7.88 -8.65 -19.43
C TRP A 348 -8.85 -9.21 -18.39
N SER A 349 -9.10 -10.51 -18.44
CA SER A 349 -9.88 -11.23 -17.43
C SER A 349 -8.99 -12.24 -16.73
N ILE A 350 -8.73 -12.00 -15.44
CA ILE A 350 -7.91 -12.83 -14.58
C ILE A 350 -8.78 -13.94 -13.97
N PRO A 351 -8.40 -15.22 -14.10
CA PRO A 351 -9.10 -16.30 -13.43
C PRO A 351 -9.06 -16.13 -11.90
N GLU A 352 -10.20 -16.26 -11.22
CA GLU A 352 -10.26 -16.18 -9.75
C GLU A 352 -9.32 -17.19 -9.08
N SER A 353 -9.08 -18.32 -9.73
CA SER A 353 -8.14 -19.32 -9.26
C SER A 353 -6.72 -18.79 -9.07
N TRP A 354 -6.31 -17.68 -9.69
CA TRP A 354 -4.96 -17.15 -9.60
C TRP A 354 -4.65 -16.48 -8.25
N GLY A 355 -5.68 -16.11 -7.48
CA GLY A 355 -5.57 -15.43 -6.20
C GLY A 355 -5.55 -13.90 -6.32
N ASP A 356 -5.01 -13.23 -5.31
CA ASP A 356 -4.86 -11.78 -5.32
C ASP A 356 -3.79 -11.37 -6.35
N CYS A 357 -4.04 -10.27 -7.07
CA CYS A 357 -3.21 -9.85 -8.19
C CYS A 357 -2.82 -8.38 -8.12
N GLN A 358 -1.58 -8.12 -8.53
CA GLN A 358 -1.10 -6.80 -8.93
C GLN A 358 -0.70 -6.82 -10.40
N VAL A 359 -0.66 -5.65 -11.02
CA VAL A 359 -0.11 -5.43 -12.36
C VAL A 359 1.13 -4.57 -12.28
N LEU A 360 2.15 -4.95 -13.04
CA LEU A 360 3.32 -4.13 -13.34
C LEU A 360 3.13 -3.55 -14.75
N ILE A 361 2.87 -2.26 -14.83
CA ILE A 361 2.79 -1.50 -16.08
C ILE A 361 4.19 -0.98 -16.42
N GLU A 362 4.62 -1.19 -17.67
CA GLU A 362 5.89 -0.70 -18.21
C GLU A 362 5.64 0.17 -19.44
N GLY A 363 6.39 1.26 -19.57
CA GLY A 363 6.27 2.18 -20.70
C GLY A 363 7.24 3.36 -20.61
N LYS A 364 6.97 4.39 -21.41
CA LYS A 364 7.75 5.63 -21.41
C LYS A 364 7.43 6.45 -20.15
N GLU A 365 8.47 6.98 -19.51
CA GLU A 365 8.35 7.98 -18.44
C GLU A 365 7.35 9.10 -18.81
N GLY A 366 6.53 9.50 -17.84
CA GLY A 366 5.54 10.56 -18.01
C GLY A 366 4.31 10.16 -18.82
N THR A 367 4.19 8.89 -19.26
CA THR A 367 2.97 8.41 -19.91
C THR A 367 1.80 8.47 -18.93
N GLU A 368 0.75 9.18 -19.30
CA GLU A 368 -0.50 9.28 -18.55
C GLU A 368 -1.52 8.29 -19.14
N PHE A 369 -2.30 7.65 -18.29
CA PHE A 369 -3.33 6.69 -18.70
C PHE A 369 -4.36 6.48 -17.60
N LYS A 370 -5.50 5.90 -17.97
CA LYS A 370 -6.49 5.38 -17.02
C LYS A 370 -6.36 3.88 -16.93
N LEU A 371 -6.25 3.36 -15.71
CA LEU A 371 -6.48 1.95 -15.42
C LEU A 371 -7.96 1.80 -15.05
N VAL A 372 -8.66 0.92 -15.77
CA VAL A 372 -10.09 0.70 -15.58
C VAL A 372 -10.30 -0.72 -15.08
N GLU A 373 -10.80 -0.90 -13.85
CA GLU A 373 -11.23 -2.20 -13.35
C GLU A 373 -12.71 -2.42 -13.66
N VAL A 374 -12.97 -3.37 -14.54
CA VAL A 374 -14.29 -3.61 -15.11
C VAL A 374 -15.15 -4.40 -14.13
N SER A 375 -16.41 -4.03 -14.00
CA SER A 375 -17.36 -4.75 -13.15
C SER A 375 -17.61 -6.17 -13.66
N LYS A 376 -18.11 -7.04 -12.76
CA LYS A 376 -18.28 -8.47 -13.04
C LYS A 376 -19.45 -8.79 -13.98
N VAL A 377 -20.29 -7.82 -14.35
CA VAL A 377 -21.53 -7.99 -15.12
C VAL A 377 -21.35 -8.94 -16.30
#